data_AF-A0A1Q7XJD4-F1
#
_entry.id   AF-A0A1Q7XJD4-F1
#
_cell.length_a   1.000
_cell.length_b   1.000
_cell.length_c   1.000
_cell.angle_alpha   90.00
_cell.angle_beta   90.00
_cell.angle_gamma   90.00
#
_symmetry.space_group_name_H-M   'P 1'
#
loop_
_entity.id
_entity.type
_entity.pdbx_description
1 polymer ?
#
loop_
_entity_poly.entity_id
_entity_poly.type
_entity_poly.pdbx_seq_one_letter_code
_entity_poly.pdbx_strand_id
1 'polypeptide(L)'
;MTPRVTTILVGFVILLLGAAGLLYPERMLGLLGFAVQNPSHAAAALGEVRATYGGLFLVMGLAALLGAFDPVAHRGRLRLIGLLWLGAAAGRLL
;
A
#
# COMPACT_ATOMS: atom_id res chain seq x y z
N MET A 1 1.40 -0.97 23.74
CA MET A 1 0.38 -1.30 22.71
C MET A 1 0.27 -2.81 22.56
N THR A 2 -0.94 -3.35 22.40
CA THR A 2 -1.13 -4.79 22.14
C THR A 2 -0.90 -5.09 20.64
N PRO A 3 -0.46 -6.32 20.27
CA PRO A 3 -0.24 -6.69 18.88
C PRO A 3 -1.46 -6.47 17.98
N ARG A 4 -2.66 -6.68 18.53
CA ARG A 4 -3.94 -6.39 17.85
C ARG A 4 -4.06 -4.91 17.51
N VAL A 5 -3.88 -4.02 18.48
CA VAL A 5 -4.00 -2.57 18.27
C VAL A 5 -2.99 -2.06 17.25
N THR A 6 -1.74 -2.51 17.33
CA THR A 6 -0.71 -2.13 16.36
C THR A 6 -1.06 -2.61 14.96
N THR A 7 -1.54 -3.85 14.81
CA THR A 7 -1.94 -4.41 13.50
C THR A 7 -3.12 -3.63 12.91
N ILE A 8 -4.10 -3.25 13.72
CA ILE A 8 -5.24 -2.43 13.28
C ILE A 8 -4.76 -1.08 12.76
N LEU A 9 -3.94 -0.36 13.54
CA LEU A 9 -3.45 0.96 13.17
C LEU A 9 -2.64 0.92 11.88
N VAL A 10 -1.68 -0.02 11.78
CA VAL A 10 -0.85 -0.17 10.58
C VAL A 10 -1.71 -0.57 9.39
N GLY A 11 -2.59 -1.56 9.53
CA GLY A 11 -3.49 -2.00 8.46
C GLY A 11 -4.40 -0.88 7.96
N PHE A 12 -4.89 -0.03 8.88
CA PHE A 12 -5.72 1.13 8.53
C PHE A 12 -4.93 2.18 7.74
N VAL A 13 -3.70 2.49 8.16
CA VAL A 13 -2.82 3.42 7.41
C VAL A 13 -2.54 2.90 6.00
N ILE A 14 -2.20 1.61 5.87
CA ILE A 14 -1.96 0.97 4.57
C ILE A 14 -3.21 1.05 3.70
N LEU A 15 -4.38 0.79 4.27
CA LEU A 15 -5.66 0.84 3.57
C LEU A 15 -6.01 2.26 3.09
N LEU A 16 -5.80 3.29 3.92
CA LEU A 16 -6.00 4.68 3.52
C LEU A 16 -5.08 5.09 2.38
N LEU A 17 -3.82 4.68 2.41
CA LEU A 17 -2.88 4.93 1.32
C LEU A 17 -3.31 4.22 0.03
N GLY A 18 -3.78 2.97 0.13
CA GLY A 18 -4.36 2.24 -1.00
C GLY A 18 -5.61 2.91 -1.58
N ALA A 19 -6.52 3.38 -0.73
CA ALA A 19 -7.69 4.12 -1.18
C ALA A 19 -7.29 5.43 -1.90
N ALA A 20 -6.31 6.15 -1.35
CA ALA A 20 -5.82 7.38 -1.95
C ALA A 20 -5.11 7.13 -3.31
N GLY A 21 -4.32 6.07 -3.44
CA GLY A 21 -3.69 5.67 -4.70
C GLY A 21 -4.70 5.24 -5.78
N LEU A 22 -5.83 4.66 -5.38
CA LEU A 22 -6.87 4.25 -6.30
C LEU A 22 -7.71 5.45 -6.80
N LEU A 23 -8.14 6.31 -5.86
CA LEU A 23 -9.06 7.42 -6.12
C LEU A 23 -8.36 8.65 -6.69
N TYR A 24 -7.11 8.91 -6.29
CA TYR A 24 -6.36 10.11 -6.65
C TYR A 24 -4.94 9.80 -7.17
N PRO A 25 -4.81 9.01 -8.25
CA PRO A 25 -3.50 8.58 -8.77
C PRO A 25 -2.62 9.74 -9.24
N GLU A 26 -3.20 10.81 -9.78
CA GLU A 26 -2.47 12.01 -10.21
C GLU A 26 -1.80 12.72 -9.03
N ARG A 27 -2.53 12.85 -7.90
CA ARG A 27 -1.98 13.42 -6.68
C ARG A 27 -0.90 12.53 -6.09
N MET A 28 -1.07 11.21 -6.21
CA MET A 28 -0.03 10.27 -5.78
C MET A 28 1.21 10.37 -6.63
N LEU A 29 1.13 10.50 -7.96
CA LEU A 29 2.32 10.76 -8.79
C LEU A 29 3.12 11.95 -8.26
N GLY A 30 2.45 13.07 -8.01
CA GLY A 30 3.10 14.28 -7.48
C GLY A 30 3.69 14.09 -6.08
N LEU A 31 2.92 13.49 -5.15
CA LEU A 31 3.38 13.23 -3.77
C LEU A 31 4.57 12.27 -3.74
N LEU A 32 4.62 11.34 -4.69
CA LEU A 32 5.67 10.36 -4.87
C LEU A 32 6.88 10.92 -5.63
N GLY A 33 6.83 12.17 -6.10
CA GLY A 33 7.91 12.81 -6.86
C GLY A 33 8.06 12.31 -8.30
N PHE A 34 7.05 11.62 -8.84
CA PHE A 34 7.06 11.14 -10.22
C PHE A 34 6.43 12.16 -11.18
N ALA A 35 6.97 12.20 -12.40
CA ALA A 35 6.43 12.98 -13.50
C ALA A 35 6.27 12.11 -14.75
N VAL A 36 5.18 12.33 -15.47
CA VAL A 36 4.97 11.68 -16.77
C VAL A 36 5.83 12.41 -17.79
N GLN A 37 6.87 11.74 -18.31
CA GLN A 37 7.77 12.35 -19.30
C GLN A 37 7.13 12.48 -20.69
N ASN A 38 6.28 11.53 -21.08
CA ASN A 38 5.59 11.53 -22.36
C ASN A 38 4.06 11.47 -22.16
N PRO A 39 3.31 12.51 -22.58
CA PRO A 39 1.86 12.56 -22.43
C PRO A 39 1.11 11.38 -23.06
N SER A 40 1.64 10.77 -24.12
CA SER A 40 0.99 9.61 -24.77
C SER A 40 0.91 8.38 -23.86
N HIS A 41 1.74 8.31 -22.82
CA HIS A 41 1.75 7.21 -21.84
C HIS A 41 1.09 7.56 -20.51
N ALA A 42 0.46 8.74 -20.38
CA ALA A 42 -0.13 9.20 -19.12
C ALA A 42 -1.17 8.22 -18.56
N ALA A 43 -2.04 7.66 -19.42
CA ALA A 43 -3.05 6.71 -19.00
C ALA A 43 -2.44 5.41 -18.44
N ALA A 44 -1.38 4.90 -19.07
CA ALA A 44 -0.67 3.71 -18.61
C ALA A 44 0.05 3.98 -17.28
N ALA A 45 0.74 5.12 -17.16
CA ALA A 45 1.40 5.51 -15.91
C ALA A 45 0.43 5.66 -14.73
N LEU A 46 -0.75 6.26 -14.96
CA LEU A 46 -1.79 6.35 -13.94
C LEU A 46 -2.39 4.97 -13.61
N GLY A 47 -2.50 4.08 -14.59
CA GLY A 47 -2.90 2.69 -14.40
C GLY A 47 -1.95 1.92 -13.48
N GLU A 48 -0.64 2.04 -13.71
CA GLU A 48 0.40 1.46 -12.85
C GLU A 48 0.31 2.02 -11.43
N VAL A 49 0.16 3.33 -11.27
CA VAL A 49 0.02 3.95 -9.95
C VAL A 49 -1.20 3.41 -9.20
N ARG A 50 -2.34 3.26 -9.88
CA ARG A 50 -3.53 2.65 -9.30
C ARG A 50 -3.31 1.20 -8.93
N ALA A 51 -2.58 0.41 -9.73
CA ALA A 51 -2.32 -0.98 -9.44
C ALA A 51 -1.35 -1.14 -8.25
N THR A 52 -0.21 -0.44 -8.28
CA THR A 52 0.87 -0.59 -7.31
C THR A 52 0.59 0.12 -5.98
N TYR A 53 0.22 1.41 -6.01
CA TYR A 53 0.01 2.21 -4.80
C TYR A 53 -1.45 2.22 -4.36
N GLY A 54 -2.37 1.88 -5.26
CA GLY A 54 -3.79 1.74 -4.94
C GLY A 54 -4.14 0.31 -4.55
N GLY A 55 -4.30 -0.56 -5.55
CA GLY A 55 -4.82 -1.92 -5.41
C GLY A 55 -4.02 -2.80 -4.46
N LEU A 56 -2.70 -2.90 -4.65
CA LEU A 56 -1.86 -3.73 -3.76
C LEU A 56 -1.94 -3.26 -2.31
N PHE A 57 -1.83 -1.95 -2.07
CA PHE A 57 -1.87 -1.40 -0.71
C PHE A 57 -3.26 -1.59 -0.10
N LEU A 58 -4.33 -1.44 -0.88
CA LEU A 58 -5.69 -1.68 -0.41
C LEU A 58 -5.90 -3.13 0.01
N VAL A 59 -5.44 -4.10 -0.79
CA VAL A 59 -5.50 -5.53 -0.45
C VAL A 59 -4.64 -5.86 0.78
N MET A 60 -3.42 -5.32 0.87
CA MET A 60 -2.54 -5.50 2.02
C MET A 60 -3.16 -4.94 3.30
N GLY A 61 -3.78 -3.75 3.24
CA GLY A 61 -4.45 -3.12 4.38
C GLY A 61 -5.64 -3.94 4.85
N LEU A 62 -6.50 -4.40 3.94
CA LEU A 62 -7.63 -5.28 4.26
C LEU A 62 -7.14 -6.60 4.89
N ALA A 63 -6.13 -7.23 4.30
CA ALA A 63 -5.57 -8.48 4.81
C ALA A 63 -4.95 -8.30 6.21
N ALA A 64 -4.30 -7.16 6.47
CA ALA A 64 -3.77 -6.83 7.79
C ALA A 64 -4.89 -6.63 8.82
N LEU A 65 -5.96 -5.91 8.47
CA LEU A 65 -7.12 -5.71 9.35
C LEU A 65 -7.82 -7.03 9.68
N LEU A 66 -8.01 -7.90 8.68
CA LEU A 66 -8.54 -9.25 8.89
C LEU A 66 -7.61 -10.08 9.79
N GLY A 67 -6.30 -10.00 9.58
CA GLY A 67 -5.30 -10.66 10.42
C GLY A 67 -5.26 -10.13 11.86
N ALA A 68 -5.79 -8.93 12.12
CA ALA A 68 -5.81 -8.35 13.46
C ALA A 68 -6.86 -8.97 14.40
N PHE A 69 -7.88 -9.66 13.86
CA PHE A 69 -8.85 -10.39 14.69
C PHE A 69 -8.18 -11.50 15.49
N ASP A 70 -7.24 -12.23 14.89
CA ASP A 70 -6.35 -13.16 15.58
C ASP A 70 -4.92 -13.02 15.05
N PRO A 71 -4.12 -12.10 15.62
CA PRO A 71 -2.78 -11.84 15.14
C PRO A 71 -1.80 -12.98 15.43
N VAL A 72 -2.14 -13.91 16.34
CA VAL A 72 -1.30 -15.05 16.67
C VAL A 72 -1.46 -16.15 15.63
N ALA A 73 -2.69 -16.46 15.23
CA ALA A 73 -2.96 -17.40 14.15
C ALA A 73 -2.45 -16.89 12.79
N HIS A 74 -2.46 -15.56 12.57
CA HIS A 74 -2.11 -14.95 11.28
C HIS A 74 -0.69 -14.38 11.20
N ARG A 75 0.20 -14.72 12.13
CA ARG A 75 1.58 -14.17 12.18
C ARG A 75 2.33 -14.28 10.86
N GLY A 76 2.19 -15.40 10.14
CA GLY A 76 2.83 -15.60 8.84
C GLY A 76 2.38 -14.58 7.79
N ARG A 77 1.07 -14.34 7.69
CA ARG A 77 0.49 -13.37 6.75
C ARG A 77 0.88 -11.94 7.12
N LEU A 78 0.86 -11.60 8.41
CA LEU A 78 1.26 -10.27 8.88
C LEU A 78 2.75 -9.99 8.61
N ARG A 79 3.62 -11.00 8.75
CA ARG A 79 5.03 -10.90 8.37
C ARG A 79 5.19 -10.68 6.86
N LEU A 80 4.46 -11.43 6.03
CA LEU A 80 4.49 -11.24 4.59
C LEU A 80 4.07 -9.82 4.19
N ILE A 81 3.00 -9.29 4.78
CA ILE A 81 2.56 -7.90 4.55
C ILE A 81 3.66 -6.90 4.96
N GLY A 82 4.31 -7.13 6.10
CA GLY A 82 5.46 -6.32 6.52
C GLY A 82 6.62 -6.38 5.53
N LEU A 83 6.94 -7.55 4.99
CA LEU A 83 7.99 -7.73 3.98
C LEU A 83 7.64 -7.04 2.66
N LEU A 84 6.39 -7.14 2.21
CA LEU A 84 5.92 -6.43 1.01
C LEU A 84 6.07 -4.91 1.18
N TRP A 85 5.74 -4.40 2.37
CA TRP A 85 5.92 -2.98 2.68
C TRP A 85 7.40 -2.57 2.68
N LEU A 86 8.26 -3.36 3.31
CA LEU A 86 9.71 -3.13 3.31
C LEU A 86 10.30 -3.19 1.89
N GLY A 87 9.85 -4.13 1.07
CA GLY A 87 10.25 -4.22 -0.34
C GLY A 87 9.81 -3.00 -1.15
N ALA A 88 8.57 -2.53 -0.96
CA ALA A 88 8.09 -1.31 -1.60
C ALA A 88 8.88 -0.07 -1.16
N ALA A 89 9.25 0.02 0.12
CA ALA A 89 10.10 1.09 0.64
C ALA A 89 11.54 0.99 0.12
N ALA A 90 12.11 -0.22 0.06
CA ALA A 90 13.46 -0.45 -0.45
C ALA A 90 13.57 -0.07 -1.94
N GLY A 91 12.56 -0.41 -2.75
CA GLY A 91 12.49 0.01 -4.15
C GLY A 91 12.39 1.53 -4.36
N ARG A 92 12.18 2.32 -3.30
CA ARG A 92 12.22 3.80 -3.34
C ARG A 92 13.56 4.40 -2.96
N LEU A 93 14.41 3.65 -2.26
CA LEU A 93 15.72 4.11 -1.83
C LEU A 93 16.82 3.81 -2.87
N LEU A 94 16.52 2.94 -3.84
CA LEU A 94 17.37 2.59 -4.98
C LEU A 94 17.06 3.51 -6.17
#